data_AF-A0A955U8V5-F1
#
_entry.id   AF-A0A955U8V5-F1
#
_cell.length_a   1.000
_cell.length_b   1.000
_cell.length_c   1.000
_cell.angle_alpha   90.00
_cell.angle_beta   90.00
_cell.angle_gamma   90.00
#
_symmetry.space_group_name_H-M   'P 1'
#
loop_
_entity.id
_entity.type
_entity.pdbx_description
1 polymer ?
#
loop_
_entity_poly.entity_id
_entity_poly.type
_entity_poly.pdbx_seq_one_letter_code
_entity_poly.pdbx_strand_id
1 'polypeptide(L)'
;MPIKCRSEISANRWALLDFNLKYGRTGYDQGRFAEEFKEEAVKQVIERGYAVGEVARRPGISVQRLYMLVKVYSPNATDRYEAELKEVRPEHLTLKAELRRSQDERDILKKAAAYFAKTPG
;
A
#
# COMPACT_ATOMS: atom_id res chain seq x y z
N MET A 1 -5.22 28.76 0.62
CA MET A 1 -5.19 27.31 0.28
C MET A 1 -4.96 27.19 -1.21
N PRO A 2 -3.85 26.63 -1.71
CA PRO A 2 -3.65 26.59 -3.15
C PRO A 2 -4.40 25.39 -3.74
N ILE A 3 -5.44 25.70 -4.51
CA ILE A 3 -6.09 24.79 -5.44
C ILE A 3 -5.03 24.49 -6.50
N LYS A 4 -4.51 23.26 -6.53
CA LYS A 4 -3.51 22.87 -7.55
C LYS A 4 -4.14 22.98 -8.95
N CYS A 5 -3.44 23.70 -9.82
CA CYS A 5 -3.88 24.02 -11.17
C CYS A 5 -4.07 22.74 -12.03
N ARG A 6 -5.17 22.71 -12.77
CA ARG A 6 -5.58 21.69 -13.75
C ARG A 6 -4.54 21.40 -14.85
N SER A 7 -3.45 22.18 -14.92
CA SER A 7 -2.37 22.06 -15.91
C SER A 7 -1.29 21.04 -15.56
N GLU A 8 -1.14 20.64 -14.29
CA GLU A 8 -0.16 19.59 -13.90
C GLU A 8 -0.55 18.19 -14.40
N ILE A 9 -1.82 17.98 -14.75
CA ILE A 9 -2.34 16.72 -15.27
C ILE A 9 -1.88 16.47 -16.73
N SER A 10 -1.46 17.52 -17.47
CA SER A 10 -1.13 17.39 -18.90
C SER A 10 0.26 16.81 -19.19
N ALA A 11 1.19 16.88 -18.22
CA ALA A 11 2.56 16.39 -18.38
C ALA A 11 2.65 14.85 -18.51
N ASN A 12 1.65 14.12 -18.02
CA ASN A 12 1.61 12.65 -18.08
C ASN A 12 0.94 12.11 -19.36
N ARG A 13 0.43 12.97 -20.24
CA ARG A 13 -0.18 12.57 -21.52
C ARG A 13 0.82 11.88 -22.46
N TRP A 14 2.10 12.27 -22.39
CA TRP A 14 3.19 11.64 -23.16
C TRP A 14 3.57 10.25 -22.63
N ALA A 15 3.56 10.05 -21.30
CA ALA A 15 3.79 8.74 -20.69
C ALA A 15 2.63 7.75 -20.95
N LEU A 16 1.39 8.25 -21.03
CA LEU A 16 0.21 7.47 -21.42
C LEU A 16 0.21 7.09 -22.92
N LEU A 17 0.81 7.92 -23.79
CA LEU A 17 1.00 7.59 -25.20
C LEU A 17 2.10 6.53 -25.40
N ASP A 18 3.22 6.65 -24.69
CA ASP A 18 4.29 5.64 -24.70
C ASP A 18 3.82 4.31 -24.09
N PHE A 19 2.95 4.38 -23.08
CA PHE A 19 2.22 3.24 -22.52
C PHE A 19 1.36 2.50 -23.56
N ASN A 20 0.64 3.24 -24.41
CA ASN A 20 -0.16 2.66 -25.49
C ASN A 20 0.72 2.03 -26.59
N LEU A 21 1.86 2.63 -26.88
CA LEU A 21 2.79 2.15 -27.90
C LEU A 21 3.54 0.87 -27.46
N LYS A 22 3.87 0.75 -26.17
CA LYS A 22 4.66 -0.37 -25.63
C LYS A 22 3.81 -1.57 -25.17
N TYR A 23 2.59 -1.34 -24.67
CA TYR A 23 1.72 -2.39 -24.11
C TYR A 23 0.39 -2.59 -24.86
N GLY A 24 0.17 -1.87 -25.97
CA GLY A 24 -1.05 -1.91 -26.79
C GLY A 24 -1.33 -3.22 -27.54
N ARG A 25 -0.61 -4.31 -27.25
CA ARG A 25 -0.82 -5.62 -27.90
C ARG A 25 -1.81 -6.53 -27.15
N THR A 26 -2.34 -6.12 -25.99
CA THR A 26 -3.39 -6.86 -25.27
C THR A 26 -4.73 -6.16 -25.39
N GLY A 27 -5.68 -6.80 -26.08
CA GLY A 27 -6.98 -6.23 -26.48
C GLY A 27 -8.01 -6.08 -25.37
N TYR A 28 -7.65 -5.58 -24.18
CA TYR A 28 -8.60 -5.39 -23.09
C TYR A 28 -8.60 -3.94 -22.56
N ASP A 29 -9.68 -3.25 -22.93
CA ASP A 29 -10.39 -2.26 -22.12
C ASP A 29 -9.85 -0.84 -21.90
N GLN A 30 -9.03 -0.34 -22.82
CA GLN A 30 -8.65 1.08 -22.79
C GLN A 30 -9.77 2.03 -23.24
N GLY A 31 -10.81 1.50 -23.91
CA GLY A 31 -11.93 2.28 -24.45
C GLY A 31 -13.22 2.30 -23.62
N ARG A 32 -13.38 1.45 -22.59
CA ARG A 32 -14.64 1.37 -21.83
C ARG A 32 -14.67 2.11 -20.50
N PHE A 33 -13.52 2.52 -19.96
CA PHE A 33 -13.47 3.23 -18.68
C PHE A 33 -13.17 4.71 -18.86
N ALA A 34 -14.07 5.54 -18.32
CA ALA A 34 -13.88 6.98 -18.24
C ALA A 34 -12.59 7.32 -17.48
N GLU A 35 -11.95 8.44 -17.85
CA GLU A 35 -10.69 8.86 -17.24
C GLU A 35 -10.83 9.15 -15.74
N GLU A 36 -11.97 9.74 -15.35
CA GLU A 36 -12.36 9.97 -13.95
C GLU A 36 -12.37 8.69 -13.12
N PHE A 37 -12.76 7.58 -13.74
CA PHE A 37 -12.79 6.29 -13.07
C PHE A 37 -11.39 5.77 -12.75
N LYS A 38 -10.43 5.99 -13.67
CA LYS A 38 -9.02 5.63 -13.46
C LYS A 38 -8.40 6.47 -12.35
N GLU A 39 -8.73 7.76 -12.30
CA GLU A 39 -8.27 8.66 -11.24
C GLU A 39 -8.80 8.23 -9.87
N GLU A 40 -10.09 7.91 -9.75
CA GLU A 40 -10.66 7.43 -8.48
C GLU A 40 -10.07 6.10 -8.03
N ALA A 41 -9.78 5.17 -8.95
CA ALA A 41 -9.09 3.93 -8.63
C ALA A 41 -7.68 4.18 -8.08
N VAL A 42 -6.94 5.13 -8.66
CA VAL A 42 -5.62 5.52 -8.17
C VAL A 42 -5.71 6.21 -6.80
N LYS A 43 -6.68 7.11 -6.58
CA LYS A 43 -6.90 7.76 -5.28
C LYS A 43 -7.26 6.75 -4.19
N GLN A 44 -8.06 5.74 -4.50
CA GLN A 44 -8.38 4.67 -3.54
C GLN A 44 -7.14 3.90 -3.07
N VAL A 45 -6.16 3.70 -3.95
CA VAL A 45 -4.91 3.04 -3.59
C VAL A 45 -3.99 3.98 -2.80
N ILE A 46 -3.82 5.22 -3.26
CA ILE A 46 -2.83 6.14 -2.68
C ILE A 46 -3.34 6.82 -1.42
N GLU A 47 -4.54 7.39 -1.44
CA GLU A 47 -5.07 8.20 -0.34
C GLU A 47 -5.75 7.35 0.73
N ARG A 48 -6.44 6.28 0.31
CA ARG A 48 -7.20 5.43 1.22
C ARG A 48 -6.47 4.15 1.61
N GLY A 49 -5.32 3.86 0.99
CA GLY A 49 -4.49 2.71 1.32
C GLY A 49 -5.11 1.35 1.00
N TYR A 50 -6.11 1.29 0.11
CA TYR A 50 -6.72 0.01 -0.25
C TYR A 50 -5.77 -0.87 -1.07
N ALA A 51 -5.91 -2.19 -0.90
CA ALA A 51 -5.11 -3.14 -1.66
C ALA A 51 -5.42 -3.04 -3.16
N VAL A 52 -4.37 -2.95 -3.98
CA VAL A 52 -4.48 -2.84 -5.45
C VAL A 52 -5.35 -3.97 -6.04
N GLY A 53 -5.23 -5.19 -5.51
CA GLY A 53 -6.04 -6.33 -5.95
C GLY A 53 -7.54 -6.18 -5.64
N GLU A 54 -7.91 -5.52 -4.55
CA GLU A 54 -9.30 -5.27 -4.20
C GLU A 54 -9.90 -4.17 -5.08
N VAL A 55 -9.16 -3.07 -5.25
CA VAL A 55 -9.56 -1.92 -6.07
C VAL A 55 -9.65 -2.32 -7.55
N ALA A 56 -8.82 -3.25 -8.02
CA ALA A 56 -8.85 -3.74 -9.40
C ALA A 56 -10.04 -4.66 -9.69
N ARG A 57 -10.48 -5.48 -8.72
CA ARG A 57 -11.60 -6.42 -8.89
C ARG A 57 -12.95 -5.73 -9.06
N ARG A 58 -13.20 -4.66 -8.30
CA ARG A 58 -14.49 -3.93 -8.31
C ARG A 58 -14.88 -3.41 -9.71
N PRO A 59 -13.96 -2.78 -10.48
CA PRO A 59 -14.22 -2.36 -11.85
C PRO A 59 -13.85 -3.36 -12.93
N GLY A 60 -13.21 -4.48 -12.58
CA GLY A 60 -12.73 -5.44 -13.58
C GLY A 60 -11.48 -4.98 -14.34
N ILE A 61 -10.68 -4.09 -13.76
CA ILE A 61 -9.39 -3.68 -14.33
C ILE A 61 -8.33 -4.72 -13.93
N SER A 62 -7.37 -5.02 -14.80
CA SER A 62 -6.27 -5.91 -14.43
C SER A 62 -5.41 -5.26 -13.33
N VAL A 63 -5.03 -6.07 -12.33
CA VAL A 63 -4.19 -5.61 -11.21
C VAL A 63 -2.88 -4.97 -11.73
N GLN A 64 -2.30 -5.56 -12.78
CA GLN A 64 -1.09 -5.05 -13.44
C GLN A 64 -1.31 -3.65 -14.03
N ARG A 65 -2.46 -3.39 -14.67
CA ARG A 65 -2.79 -2.07 -15.21
C ARG A 65 -2.91 -1.03 -14.10
N LEU A 66 -3.53 -1.38 -12.98
CA LEU A 66 -3.68 -0.48 -11.85
C LEU A 66 -2.33 -0.13 -11.20
N TYR A 67 -1.42 -1.10 -11.02
CA TYR A 67 -0.05 -0.82 -10.57
C TYR A 67 0.67 0.18 -11.48
N MET A 68 0.52 0.03 -12.79
CA MET A 68 1.13 0.96 -13.76
C MET A 68 0.47 2.35 -13.72
N LEU A 69 -0.85 2.44 -13.54
CA LEU A 69 -1.55 3.71 -13.35
C LEU A 69 -1.05 4.43 -12.08
N VAL A 70 -0.94 3.72 -10.96
CA VAL A 70 -0.39 4.29 -9.71
C VAL A 70 1.01 4.86 -9.94
N LYS A 71 1.85 4.16 -10.72
CA LYS A 71 3.22 4.62 -11.06
C LYS A 71 3.24 5.86 -11.96
N VAL A 72 2.32 5.96 -12.93
CA VAL A 72 2.23 7.12 -13.84
C VAL A 72 1.67 8.35 -13.12
N TYR A 73 0.63 8.16 -12.30
CA TYR A 73 -0.02 9.26 -11.58
C TYR A 73 0.72 9.67 -10.32
N SER A 74 1.57 8.81 -9.77
CA SER A 74 2.41 9.12 -8.62
C SER A 74 3.82 8.55 -8.78
N PRO A 75 4.67 9.18 -9.61
CA PRO A 75 6.07 8.76 -9.78
C PRO A 75 6.84 8.78 -8.45
N ASN A 76 6.46 9.66 -7.53
CA ASN A 76 7.09 9.81 -6.20
C ASN A 76 6.43 8.94 -5.11
N ALA A 77 5.36 8.17 -5.41
CA ALA A 77 4.72 7.31 -4.39
C ALA A 77 5.67 6.23 -3.87
N THR A 78 6.52 5.69 -4.75
CA THR A 78 7.50 4.66 -4.36
C THR A 78 8.52 5.25 -3.38
N ASP A 79 9.04 6.44 -3.68
CA ASP A 79 10.03 7.11 -2.84
C ASP A 79 9.43 7.55 -1.50
N ARG A 80 8.17 8.03 -1.50
CA ARG A 80 7.43 8.38 -0.28
C ARG A 80 7.17 7.15 0.59
N TYR A 81 6.69 6.06 0.00
CA TYR A 81 6.45 4.82 0.72
C TYR A 81 7.74 4.25 1.32
N GLU A 82 8.85 4.31 0.57
CA GLU A 82 10.16 3.89 1.09
C GLU A 82 10.66 4.80 2.23
N ALA A 83 10.39 6.11 2.17
CA ALA A 83 10.73 7.04 3.24
C ALA A 83 9.90 6.76 4.50
N GLU A 84 8.57 6.63 4.37
CA GLU A 84 7.66 6.28 5.48
C GLU A 84 8.04 4.92 6.11
N LEU A 85 8.37 3.93 5.29
CA LEU A 85 8.85 2.63 5.76
C LEU A 85 10.16 2.71 6.54
N LYS A 86 11.06 3.64 6.19
CA LYS A 86 12.32 3.84 6.92
C LYS A 86 12.07 4.51 8.28
N GLU A 87 11.11 5.42 8.34
CA GLU A 87 10.71 6.11 9.58
C GLU A 87 10.00 5.17 10.57
N VAL A 88 9.07 4.34 10.08
CA VAL A 88 8.24 3.46 10.95
C VAL A 88 8.99 2.18 11.39
N ARG A 89 9.95 1.71 10.60
CA ARG A 89 10.70 0.47 10.89
C ARG A 89 11.40 0.45 12.25
N PRO A 90 12.12 1.50 12.71
CA PRO A 90 12.75 1.48 14.03
C PRO A 90 11.73 1.29 15.16
N GLU A 91 10.63 2.03 15.14
CA GLU A 91 9.55 1.92 16.15
C GLU A 91 8.92 0.54 16.14
N HIS A 92 8.71 -0.04 14.96
CA HIS A 92 8.19 -1.40 14.86
C HIS A 92 9.15 -2.45 15.44
N LEU A 93 10.47 -2.23 15.35
CA LEU A 93 11.46 -3.12 15.97
C LEU A 93 11.49 -2.97 17.49
N THR A 94 11.41 -1.74 18.02
CA THR A 94 11.37 -1.51 19.47
C THR A 94 10.12 -2.12 20.09
N LEU A 95 8.95 -1.89 19.48
CA LEU A 95 7.68 -2.48 19.93
C LEU A 95 7.71 -4.01 19.94
N LYS A 96 8.31 -4.63 18.91
CA LYS A 96 8.50 -6.08 18.89
C LYS A 96 9.41 -6.59 20.01
N ALA A 97 10.46 -5.85 20.34
CA ALA A 97 11.36 -6.21 21.43
C ALA A 97 10.68 -6.09 22.81
N GLU A 98 9.90 -5.03 23.02
CA GLU A 98 9.10 -4.84 24.24
C GLU A 98 8.06 -5.95 24.41
N LEU A 99 7.33 -6.25 23.33
CA LEU A 99 6.34 -7.33 23.33
C LEU A 99 6.99 -8.67 23.70
N ARG A 100 8.18 -8.96 23.18
CA ARG A 100 8.94 -10.17 23.51
C ARG A 100 9.30 -10.22 25.00
N ARG A 101 9.82 -9.12 25.57
CA ARG A 101 10.17 -9.04 27.00
C ARG A 101 8.95 -9.30 27.89
N SER A 102 7.82 -8.67 27.61
CA SER A 102 6.59 -8.88 28.39
C SER A 102 6.04 -10.30 28.26
N GLN A 103 6.23 -10.96 27.11
CA GLN A 103 5.88 -12.37 26.94
C GLN A 103 6.79 -13.28 27.79
N ASP A 104 8.10 -13.03 27.76
CA ASP A 104 9.07 -13.80 28.54
C ASP A 104 8.80 -13.66 30.05
N GLU A 105 8.52 -12.44 30.54
CA GLU A 105 8.14 -12.18 31.93
C GLU A 105 6.87 -12.96 32.33
N ARG A 106 5.82 -12.91 31.50
CA ARG A 106 4.59 -13.66 31.73
C ARG A 106 4.84 -15.16 31.79
N ASP A 107 5.70 -15.68 30.93
CA ASP A 107 6.03 -17.10 30.89
C ASP A 107 6.82 -17.54 32.13
N ILE A 108 7.73 -16.70 32.63
CA ILE A 108 8.43 -16.94 33.90
C ILE A 108 7.44 -16.99 35.06
N LEU A 109 6.56 -16.00 35.17
CA LEU A 109 5.56 -15.96 36.24
C LEU A 109 4.60 -17.15 36.18
N LYS A 110 4.20 -17.56 34.97
CA LYS A 110 3.36 -18.74 34.76
C LYS A 110 4.06 -20.02 35.20
N LYS A 111 5.35 -20.18 34.90
CA LYS A 111 6.16 -21.32 35.36
C LYS A 111 6.30 -21.33 36.89
N ALA A 112 6.54 -20.18 37.50
CA ALA A 112 6.62 -20.05 38.95
C ALA A 112 5.30 -20.43 39.62
N ALA A 113 4.16 -19.88 39.15
CA ALA A 113 2.84 -20.22 39.67
C ALA A 113 2.53 -21.72 39.54
N ALA A 114 2.88 -22.35 38.42
CA ALA A 114 2.71 -23.79 38.23
C ALA A 114 3.58 -24.63 39.18
N TYR A 115 4.81 -24.17 39.46
CA TYR A 115 5.68 -24.81 40.45
C TYR A 115 5.05 -24.73 41.85
N PHE A 116 4.64 -23.54 42.29
CA PHE A 116 4.04 -23.34 43.62
C PHE A 116 2.72 -24.11 43.80
N ALA A 117 1.91 -24.23 42.75
CA ALA A 117 0.67 -25.02 42.79
C ALA A 117 0.92 -26.54 42.88
N LYS A 118 2.10 -27.03 42.49
CA LYS A 118 2.45 -28.46 42.48
C LYS A 118 3.13 -28.93 43.76
N THR A 119 3.76 -28.04 44.52
CA THR A 119 4.30 -28.34 45.86
C THR A 119 3.18 -28.20 46.91
N PRO A 120 2.59 -29.30 47.41
CA PRO A 120 1.79 -29.21 48.64
C PRO A 120 2.71 -28.83 49.80
N GLY A 121 2.23 -27.90 50.64
CA GLY A 121 2.88 -27.57 51.91
C GLY A 121 2.80 -28.71 52.91
#